data_AF-A0A9P9CWQ1-F1
#
_entry.id   AF-A0A9P9CWQ1-F1
#
_cell.length_a   1.000
_cell.length_b   1.000
_cell.length_c   1.000
_cell.angle_alpha   90.00
_cell.angle_beta   90.00
_cell.angle_gamma   90.00
#
_symmetry.space_group_name_H-M   'P 1'
#
loop_
_entity.id
_entity.type
_entity.pdbx_description
1 polymer ?
#
loop_
_entity_poly.entity_id
_entity_poly.type
_entity_poly.pdbx_seq_one_letter_code
_entity_poly.pdbx_strand_id
1 'polypeptide(L)'
;MIVPKFHAIIDAVGLMNQTTYIHSADYLQPNGVFVTTFGGPKGSGFAAVREVLDFVWAMRPVFLGGVNRKWKAMLTKHKEQELLQLAQWMEEGKLKPVVDSVFEFDDVLNAYEKLMGGHAKGKVVVRVNPQAK
;
A
#
# COMPACT_ATOMS: atom_id res chain seq x y z
N MET A 1 25.15 -18.27 2.84
CA MET A 1 25.08 -16.81 3.14
C MET A 1 23.70 -16.52 3.71
N ILE A 2 23.61 -16.10 4.97
CA ILE A 2 22.32 -15.72 5.57
C ILE A 2 22.02 -14.31 5.09
N VAL A 3 21.07 -14.17 4.17
CA VAL A 3 20.57 -12.85 3.76
C VAL A 3 19.95 -12.20 5.01
N PRO A 4 20.34 -10.97 5.39
CA PRO A 4 19.73 -10.31 6.54
C PRO A 4 18.24 -10.11 6.27
N LYS A 5 17.42 -10.72 7.12
CA LYS A 5 15.97 -10.67 6.99
C LYS A 5 15.43 -9.30 7.46
N PHE A 6 14.35 -8.84 6.85
CA PHE A 6 13.73 -7.55 7.15
C PHE A 6 13.00 -7.54 8.49
N HIS A 7 12.98 -6.38 9.16
CA HIS A 7 12.22 -6.15 10.39
C HIS A 7 10.72 -6.00 10.11
N ALA A 8 10.39 -5.35 9.01
CA ALA A 8 9.03 -5.13 8.57
C ALA A 8 8.94 -5.22 7.04
N ILE A 9 7.78 -5.64 6.55
CA ILE A 9 7.37 -5.51 5.16
C ILE A 9 6.15 -4.59 5.15
N ILE A 10 6.19 -3.55 4.32
CA ILE A 10 5.09 -2.61 4.11
C ILE A 10 4.47 -2.95 2.75
N ASP A 11 3.33 -3.62 2.78
CA ASP A 11 2.55 -3.99 1.61
C ASP A 11 1.56 -2.89 1.24
N ALA A 12 1.69 -2.40 0.00
CA ALA A 12 0.80 -1.41 -0.59
C ALA A 12 0.11 -1.93 -1.88
N VAL A 13 0.27 -3.23 -2.20
CA VAL A 13 -0.40 -3.85 -3.36
C VAL A 13 -1.85 -4.20 -3.01
N GLY A 14 -2.11 -4.56 -1.75
CA GLY A 14 -3.47 -4.78 -1.24
C GLY A 14 -4.17 -6.00 -1.85
N LEU A 15 -3.45 -7.10 -2.05
CA LEU A 15 -4.03 -8.33 -2.60
C LEU A 15 -4.87 -9.07 -1.55
N MET A 16 -6.10 -9.45 -1.90
CA MET A 16 -6.98 -10.21 -1.00
C MET A 16 -6.52 -11.64 -0.74
N ASN A 17 -5.93 -12.30 -1.74
CA ASN A 17 -5.42 -13.66 -1.58
C ASN A 17 -4.15 -13.75 -0.69
N GLN A 18 -3.67 -12.63 -0.14
CA GLN A 18 -2.55 -12.56 0.81
C GLN A 18 -1.26 -13.24 0.33
N THR A 19 -1.04 -13.38 -0.98
CA THR A 19 0.14 -14.10 -1.51
C THR A 19 1.45 -13.50 -0.98
N THR A 20 1.54 -12.17 -0.91
CA THR A 20 2.70 -11.45 -0.36
C THR A 20 2.93 -11.73 1.13
N TYR A 21 1.86 -11.91 1.90
CA TYR A 21 1.95 -12.29 3.31
C TYR A 21 2.33 -13.77 3.48
N ILE A 22 1.75 -14.67 2.69
CA ILE A 22 2.00 -16.12 2.74
C ILE A 22 3.49 -16.44 2.58
N HIS A 23 4.18 -15.75 1.66
CA HIS A 23 5.62 -15.91 1.43
C HIS A 23 6.50 -14.98 2.28
N SER A 24 5.93 -14.16 3.16
CA SER A 24 6.69 -13.16 3.93
C SER A 24 7.67 -13.77 4.94
N ALA A 25 7.45 -15.00 5.40
CA ALA A 25 8.30 -15.66 6.40
C ALA A 25 9.75 -15.90 5.93
N ASP A 26 9.95 -16.04 4.63
CA ASP A 26 11.27 -16.21 4.02
C ASP A 26 12.10 -14.93 4.12
N TYR A 27 11.44 -13.77 4.04
CA TYR A 27 12.06 -12.45 4.01
C TYR A 27 12.06 -11.74 5.38
N LEU A 28 11.09 -12.03 6.25
CA LEU A 28 10.97 -11.44 7.58
C LEU A 28 11.80 -12.18 8.61
N GLN A 29 12.51 -11.44 9.45
CA GLN A 29 13.23 -12.01 10.59
C GLN A 29 12.27 -12.63 11.61
N PRO A 30 12.75 -13.45 12.55
CA PRO A 30 11.95 -13.85 13.71
C PRO A 30 11.35 -12.59 14.38
N ASN A 31 10.05 -12.60 14.69
CA ASN A 31 9.28 -11.47 15.23
C ASN A 31 9.07 -10.27 14.28
N GLY A 32 9.46 -10.35 13.01
CA GLY A 32 9.14 -9.34 12.01
C GLY A 32 7.64 -9.20 11.76
N VAL A 33 7.23 -8.03 11.25
CA VAL A 33 5.82 -7.68 11.02
C VAL A 33 5.53 -7.42 9.55
N PHE A 34 4.44 -8.00 9.06
CA PHE A 34 3.85 -7.67 7.78
C PHE A 34 2.74 -6.64 8.00
N VAL A 35 2.92 -5.43 7.45
CA VAL A 35 1.96 -4.32 7.56
C VAL A 35 1.36 -4.10 6.18
N THR A 36 0.04 -4.20 6.04
CA THR A 36 -0.65 -4.00 4.75
C THR A 36 -1.59 -2.82 4.80
N THR A 37 -1.71 -2.08 3.69
CA THR A 37 -2.76 -1.07 3.52
C THR A 37 -4.16 -1.69 3.42
N PHE A 38 -4.25 -3.01 3.22
CA PHE A 38 -5.47 -3.81 3.07
C PHE A 38 -6.31 -3.38 1.85
N GLY A 39 -6.54 -4.31 0.93
CA GLY A 39 -7.46 -4.11 -0.20
C GLY A 39 -8.88 -4.54 0.15
N GLY A 40 -9.87 -4.15 -0.66
CA GLY A 40 -11.14 -4.88 -0.72
C GLY A 40 -11.06 -5.97 -1.82
N PRO A 41 -12.06 -6.87 -1.89
CA PRO A 41 -12.21 -7.75 -3.04
C PRO A 41 -12.24 -6.96 -4.34
N LYS A 42 -11.48 -7.41 -5.34
CA LYS A 42 -11.46 -6.78 -6.67
C LYS A 42 -12.49 -7.40 -7.61
N GLY A 43 -12.78 -8.69 -7.42
CA GLY A 43 -13.83 -9.39 -8.14
C GLY A 43 -15.24 -9.10 -7.62
N SER A 44 -16.25 -9.65 -8.29
CA SER A 44 -17.67 -9.60 -7.90
C SER A 44 -18.28 -11.01 -7.81
N GLY A 45 -19.40 -11.14 -7.12
CA GLY A 45 -20.12 -12.43 -6.97
C GLY A 45 -19.25 -13.55 -6.40
N PHE A 46 -19.23 -14.70 -7.06
CA PHE A 46 -18.43 -15.86 -6.64
C PHE A 46 -16.93 -15.58 -6.54
N ALA A 47 -16.38 -14.70 -7.38
CA ALA A 47 -14.97 -14.34 -7.31
C ALA A 47 -14.65 -13.60 -6.00
N ALA A 48 -15.51 -12.66 -5.59
CA ALA A 48 -15.36 -11.96 -4.32
C ALA A 48 -15.45 -12.92 -3.12
N VAL A 49 -16.39 -13.87 -3.14
CA VAL A 49 -16.51 -14.90 -2.10
C VAL A 49 -15.23 -15.73 -2.01
N ARG A 50 -14.68 -16.15 -3.15
CA ARG A 50 -13.41 -16.90 -3.20
C ARG A 50 -12.25 -16.09 -2.62
N GLU A 51 -12.11 -14.82 -2.98
CA GLU A 51 -11.06 -13.94 -2.45
C GLU A 51 -11.11 -13.82 -0.92
N VAL A 52 -12.33 -13.73 -0.36
CA VAL A 52 -12.53 -13.72 1.10
C VAL A 52 -12.16 -15.06 1.73
N LEU A 53 -12.52 -16.19 1.11
CA LEU A 53 -12.14 -17.51 1.60
C LEU A 53 -10.62 -17.73 1.57
N ASP A 54 -9.95 -17.31 0.51
CA ASP A 54 -8.49 -17.37 0.39
C ASP A 54 -7.81 -16.53 1.50
N PHE A 55 -8.34 -15.34 1.79
CA PHE A 55 -7.90 -14.52 2.92
C PHE A 55 -8.04 -15.25 4.25
N VAL A 56 -9.22 -15.80 4.55
CA VAL A 56 -9.47 -16.54 5.80
C VAL A 56 -8.54 -17.75 5.91
N TRP A 57 -8.32 -18.46 4.81
CA TRP A 57 -7.41 -19.61 4.73
C TRP A 57 -5.94 -19.23 4.99
N ALA A 58 -5.51 -18.04 4.53
CA ALA A 58 -4.16 -17.52 4.77
C ALA A 58 -3.93 -17.13 6.24
N MET A 59 -5.00 -16.79 6.98
CA MET A 59 -4.95 -16.37 8.37
C MET A 59 -5.06 -17.52 9.38
N ARG A 60 -5.01 -18.78 8.90
CA ARG A 60 -5.05 -19.95 9.78
C ARG A 60 -3.89 -19.97 10.78
N PRO A 61 -4.05 -20.61 11.95
CA PRO A 61 -2.98 -20.76 12.93
C PRO A 61 -1.73 -21.45 12.36
N VAL A 62 -0.55 -21.14 12.92
CA VAL A 62 0.74 -21.71 12.50
C VAL A 62 0.75 -23.24 12.59
N PHE A 63 0.09 -23.83 13.61
CA PHE A 63 0.01 -25.28 13.75
C PHE A 63 -0.83 -25.97 12.67
N LEU A 64 -1.67 -25.23 11.94
CA LEU A 64 -2.39 -25.69 10.74
C LEU A 64 -1.65 -25.31 9.45
N GLY A 65 -0.35 -25.01 9.54
CA GLY A 65 0.46 -24.59 8.40
C GLY A 65 0.22 -23.14 7.96
N GLY A 66 -0.26 -22.29 8.87
CA GLY A 66 -0.35 -20.84 8.66
C GLY A 66 1.00 -20.13 8.68
N VAL A 67 1.00 -18.84 8.36
CA VAL A 67 2.22 -18.03 8.29
C VAL A 67 2.72 -17.71 9.68
N ASN A 68 3.97 -18.04 9.99
CA ASN A 68 4.59 -17.73 11.28
C ASN A 68 5.14 -16.30 11.34
N ARG A 69 4.33 -15.29 11.01
CA ARG A 69 4.67 -13.86 11.09
C ARG A 69 3.50 -13.05 11.57
N LYS A 70 3.76 -11.88 12.17
CA LYS A 70 2.69 -10.96 12.59
C LYS A 70 2.10 -10.30 11.34
N TRP A 71 0.79 -10.25 11.27
CA TRP A 71 0.04 -9.52 10.25
C TRP A 71 -0.66 -8.32 10.88
N LYS A 72 -0.61 -7.16 10.23
CA LYS A 72 -1.25 -5.94 10.70
C LYS A 72 -1.85 -5.15 9.54
N ALA A 73 -3.15 -4.86 9.61
CA ALA A 73 -3.77 -3.86 8.76
C ALA A 73 -3.42 -2.44 9.24
N MET A 74 -2.98 -1.60 8.31
CA MET A 74 -2.76 -0.18 8.54
C MET A 74 -4.05 0.58 8.25
N LEU A 75 -4.88 0.75 9.28
CA LEU A 75 -6.04 1.64 9.23
C LEU A 75 -5.59 3.05 9.62
N THR A 76 -5.40 3.90 8.61
CA THR A 76 -4.94 5.27 8.82
C THR A 76 -6.03 6.09 9.50
N LYS A 77 -5.70 6.69 10.66
CA LYS A 77 -6.49 7.77 11.26
C LYS A 77 -5.73 9.06 11.00
N HIS A 78 -6.35 9.99 10.27
CA HIS A 78 -5.73 11.29 10.03
C HIS A 78 -5.72 12.10 11.33
N LYS A 79 -4.53 12.37 11.87
CA LYS A 79 -4.36 13.30 12.98
C LYS A 79 -3.66 14.56 12.47
N GLU A 80 -4.19 15.70 12.88
CA GLU A 80 -3.66 17.01 12.50
C GLU A 80 -2.15 17.13 12.79
N GLN A 81 -1.71 16.74 13.98
CA GLN A 81 -0.30 16.82 14.38
C GLN A 81 0.62 15.99 13.45
N GLU A 82 0.16 14.82 13.01
CA GLU A 82 0.92 13.95 12.10
C GLU A 82 1.01 14.58 10.70
N LEU A 83 -0.07 15.21 10.22
CA LEU A 83 -0.09 15.91 8.94
C LEU A 83 0.81 17.16 8.95
N LEU A 84 0.77 17.94 10.03
CA LEU A 84 1.66 19.10 10.22
C LEU A 84 3.13 18.67 10.25
N GLN A 85 3.45 17.55 10.90
CA GLN A 85 4.81 17.02 10.90
C GLN A 85 5.27 16.62 9.49
N LEU A 86 4.40 16.00 8.70
CA LEU A 86 4.70 15.67 7.30
C LEU A 86 4.92 16.93 6.46
N ALA A 87 4.12 17.98 6.66
CA ALA A 87 4.31 19.27 5.99
C ALA A 87 5.68 19.89 6.34
N GLN A 88 6.04 19.91 7.63
CA GLN A 88 7.35 20.37 8.07
C GLN A 88 8.49 19.56 7.44
N TRP A 89 8.39 18.24 7.36
CA TRP A 89 9.42 17.42 6.71
C TRP A 89 9.52 17.68 5.21
N MET A 90 8.43 18.06 4.54
CA MET A 90 8.47 18.50 3.15
C MET A 90 9.19 19.84 3.00
N GLU A 91 8.89 20.82 3.86
CA GLU A 91 9.57 22.13 3.89
C GLU A 91 11.08 22.00 4.17
N GLU A 92 11.45 21.14 5.11
CA GLU A 92 12.84 20.84 5.46
C GLU A 92 13.55 19.97 4.40
N GLY A 93 12.83 19.49 3.38
CA GLY A 93 13.37 18.63 2.32
C GLY A 93 13.71 17.20 2.77
N LYS A 94 13.32 16.81 3.99
CA LYS A 94 13.47 15.44 4.54
C LYS A 94 12.50 14.46 3.88
N LEU A 95 11.34 14.94 3.44
CA LEU A 95 10.35 14.20 2.68
C LEU A 95 10.16 14.86 1.32
N LYS A 96 10.29 14.09 0.22
CA LYS A 96 10.09 14.60 -1.13
C LYS A 96 9.04 13.76 -1.84
N PRO A 97 7.91 14.33 -2.29
CA PRO A 97 6.96 13.59 -3.11
C PRO A 97 7.58 13.30 -4.47
N VAL A 98 7.40 12.08 -4.97
CA VAL A 98 7.72 11.75 -6.36
C VAL A 98 6.51 12.09 -7.20
N VAL A 99 6.61 13.14 -8.01
CA VAL A 99 5.58 13.56 -8.96
C VAL A 99 5.91 12.96 -10.32
N ASP A 100 4.99 12.16 -10.86
CA ASP A 100 5.13 11.55 -12.18
C ASP A 100 4.81 12.56 -13.29
N SER A 101 3.66 13.23 -13.13
CA SER A 101 3.10 14.14 -14.14
C SER A 101 2.18 15.15 -13.46
N VAL A 102 2.09 16.34 -14.08
CA VAL A 102 1.19 17.42 -13.67
C VAL A 102 0.31 17.76 -14.87
N PHE A 103 -1.00 17.77 -14.66
CA PHE A 103 -2.01 18.14 -15.64
C PHE A 103 -2.74 19.40 -15.16
N GLU A 104 -3.16 20.25 -16.09
CA GLU A 104 -4.10 21.32 -15.77
C GLU A 104 -5.50 20.75 -15.53
N PHE A 105 -6.35 21.50 -14.85
CA PHE A 105 -7.70 21.03 -14.51
C PHE A 105 -8.53 20.62 -15.74
N ASP A 106 -8.37 21.35 -16.84
CA ASP A 106 -9.07 21.07 -18.11
C ASP A 106 -8.63 19.72 -18.72
N ASP A 107 -7.47 19.19 -18.34
CA ASP A 107 -6.90 17.92 -18.81
C ASP A 107 -7.11 16.75 -17.82
N VAL A 108 -8.04 16.87 -16.86
CA VAL A 108 -8.25 15.86 -15.82
C VAL A 108 -8.52 14.45 -16.38
N LEU A 109 -9.18 14.33 -17.54
CA LEU A 109 -9.43 13.03 -18.16
C LEU A 109 -8.13 12.35 -18.60
N ASN A 110 -7.19 13.10 -19.19
CA ASN A 110 -5.87 12.59 -19.56
C ASN A 110 -5.07 12.17 -18.31
N ALA A 111 -5.22 12.90 -17.20
CA ALA A 111 -4.62 12.53 -15.92
C ALA A 111 -5.15 11.19 -15.41
N TYR A 112 -6.47 10.95 -15.52
CA TYR A 112 -7.08 9.66 -15.17
C TYR A 112 -6.62 8.53 -16.10
N GLU A 113 -6.55 8.76 -17.41
CA GLU A 113 -6.03 7.76 -18.35
C GLU A 113 -4.61 7.33 -17.98
N LYS A 114 -3.73 8.29 -17.66
CA LYS A 114 -2.36 8.04 -17.20
C LYS A 114 -2.33 7.23 -15.89
N LEU A 115 -3.17 7.60 -14.91
CA LEU A 115 -3.28 6.91 -13.63
C LEU A 115 -3.77 5.46 -13.81
N MET A 116 -4.84 5.29 -14.57
CA MET A 116 -5.49 4.00 -14.81
C MET A 116 -4.65 3.06 -15.68
N GLY A 117 -3.71 3.60 -16.47
CA GLY A 117 -2.72 2.81 -17.18
C GLY A 117 -1.75 2.04 -16.27
N GLY A 118 -1.70 2.31 -14.95
CA GLY A 118 -0.93 1.51 -13.98
C GLY A 118 0.60 1.65 -14.09
N HIS A 119 1.09 2.55 -14.95
CA HIS A 119 2.52 2.77 -15.20
C HIS A 119 3.04 4.12 -14.67
N ALA A 120 2.22 4.86 -13.92
CA ALA A 120 2.64 6.09 -13.26
C ALA A 120 3.67 5.79 -12.15
N LYS A 121 4.79 6.52 -12.15
CA LYS A 121 5.85 6.40 -11.13
C LYS A 121 5.75 7.55 -10.13
N GLY A 122 4.88 7.38 -9.14
CA GLY A 122 4.63 8.40 -8.10
C GLY A 122 3.21 8.95 -8.17
N LYS A 123 3.05 10.26 -8.00
CA LYS A 123 1.75 10.93 -7.99
C LYS A 123 1.48 11.61 -9.33
N VAL A 124 0.29 11.38 -9.89
CA VAL A 124 -0.30 12.20 -10.95
C VAL A 124 -1.03 13.36 -10.27
N VAL A 125 -0.65 14.59 -10.59
CA VAL A 125 -1.17 15.80 -9.95
C VAL A 125 -2.03 16.58 -10.92
N VAL A 126 -3.17 17.10 -10.44
CA VAL A 126 -4.05 18.00 -11.21
C VAL A 126 -3.99 19.39 -10.56
N ARG A 127 -3.59 20.40 -11.33
CA ARG A 127 -3.58 21.79 -10.90
C ARG A 127 -4.98 22.38 -11.01
N VAL A 128 -5.62 22.60 -9.87
CA VAL A 128 -6.99 23.15 -9.80
C VAL A 128 -6.98 24.68 -9.82
N ASN A 129 -5.97 25.32 -9.22
CA ASN A 129 -5.79 26.76 -9.26
C ASN A 129 -4.49 27.09 -10.03
N PRO A 130 -4.58 27.70 -11.22
CA PRO A 130 -3.42 28.10 -12.02
C PRO A 130 -2.48 29.08 -11.30
N GLN A 131 -3.00 29.82 -10.32
CA GLN A 131 -2.29 30.88 -9.61
C GLN A 131 -1.75 30.42 -8.25
N ALA A 132 -2.05 29.19 -7.81
CA ALA A 132 -1.50 28.64 -6.57
C ALA A 132 0.01 28.36 -6.77
N LYS A 133 0.82 28.95 -5.89
CA LYS A 133 2.27 28.74 -5.81
C LYS A 133 2.60 27.37 -5.24
#